data_AF-A0A3M1WUT9-F1
#
_entry.id   AF-A0A3M1WUT9-F1
#
_cell.length_a   1.000
_cell.length_b   1.000
_cell.length_c   1.000
_cell.angle_alpha   90.00
_cell.angle_beta   90.00
_cell.angle_gamma   90.00
#
_symmetry.space_group_name_H-M   'P 1'
#
loop_
_entity.id
_entity.type
_entity.pdbx_description
1 polymer ?
#
loop_
_entity_poly.entity_id
_entity_poly.type
_entity_poly.pdbx_seq_one_letter_code
_entity_poly.pdbx_strand_id
1 'polypeptide(L)' 'RSRKLGYNEKREYEQLEAEIPQLEARKAELSAQLEAGGTDYEALASLAQALEALQNELDTKSDRWLELAEIAEGGG' A
#
# COMPACT_ATOMS: atom_id res chain seq x y z
N ARG A 1 -23.82 -5.88 -18.60
CA ARG A 1 -22.97 -7.09 -18.63
C ARG A 1 -21.67 -6.69 -17.96
N SER A 2 -21.43 -7.13 -16.73
CA SER A 2 -20.22 -6.78 -15.98
C SER A 2 -18.99 -7.31 -16.72
N ARG A 3 -17.97 -6.46 -16.90
CA ARG A 3 -16.72 -6.89 -17.55
C ARG A 3 -15.93 -7.75 -16.58
N LYS A 4 -15.13 -8.69 -17.10
CA LYS A 4 -14.16 -9.44 -16.30
C LYS A 4 -12.79 -8.76 -16.39
N LEU A 5 -11.93 -9.02 -15.41
CA LEU A 5 -10.52 -8.64 -15.47
C LEU A 5 -9.85 -9.23 -16.72
N GLY A 6 -9.09 -8.41 -17.44
CA GLY A 6 -8.15 -8.86 -18.45
C GLY A 6 -6.93 -9.55 -17.83
N TYR A 7 -6.08 -10.16 -18.65
CA TYR A 7 -4.89 -10.89 -18.18
C TYR A 7 -3.92 -10.01 -17.36
N ASN A 8 -3.65 -8.78 -17.83
CA ASN A 8 -2.77 -7.85 -17.13
C ASN A 8 -3.39 -7.37 -15.82
N GLU A 9 -4.69 -7.04 -15.84
CA GLU A 9 -5.43 -6.59 -14.65
C GLU A 9 -5.49 -7.70 -13.59
N LYS A 10 -5.66 -8.96 -14.01
CA LYS A 10 -5.61 -10.10 -13.09
C LYS A 10 -4.24 -10.26 -12.44
N ARG A 11 -3.16 -10.14 -13.20
CA ARG A 11 -1.79 -10.19 -12.66
C ARG A 11 -1.51 -9.02 -11.70
N GLU A 12 -1.96 -7.82 -12.07
CA GLU A 12 -1.85 -6.63 -11.23
C GLU A 12 -2.60 -6.82 -9.91
N TYR A 13 -3.83 -7.33 -9.98
CA TYR A 13 -4.65 -7.61 -8.80
C TYR A 13 -3.97 -8.61 -7.85
N GLU A 14 -3.48 -9.75 -8.38
CA GLU A 14 -2.74 -10.76 -7.60
C GLU A 14 -1.44 -10.20 -7.00
N GLN A 15 -0.75 -9.29 -7.72
CA GLN A 15 0.44 -8.62 -7.20
C GLN A 15 0.08 -7.67 -6.05
N LEU A 16 -0.97 -6.86 -6.20
CA LEU A 16 -1.42 -5.93 -5.18
C LEU A 16 -1.88 -6.66 -3.90
N GLU A 17 -2.56 -7.81 -4.03
CA GLU A 17 -2.93 -8.67 -2.89
C GLU A 17 -1.72 -9.12 -2.06
N ALA A 18 -0.57 -9.34 -2.71
CA ALA A 18 0.66 -9.72 -2.03
C ALA A 18 1.46 -8.50 -1.51
N GLU A 19 1.46 -7.39 -2.25
CA GLU A 19 2.30 -6.22 -2.00
C GLU A 19 1.74 -5.33 -0.87
N ILE A 20 0.43 -5.10 -0.84
CA ILE A 20 -0.22 -4.25 0.16
C ILE A 20 0.11 -4.67 1.60
N PRO A 21 -0.04 -5.96 1.99
CA PRO A 21 0.32 -6.41 3.34
C PRO A 21 1.80 -6.19 3.70
N GLN A 22 2.71 -6.25 2.72
CA GLN A 22 4.14 -5.99 2.94
C GLN A 22 4.40 -4.51 3.21
N LEU A 23 3.72 -3.63 2.47
CA LEU A 23 3.81 -2.19 2.67
C LEU A 23 3.20 -1.79 4.03
N GLU A 24 2.08 -2.39 4.42
CA GLU A 24 1.47 -2.20 5.75
C GLU A 24 2.42 -2.63 6.88
N ALA A 25 3.05 -3.81 6.75
CA ALA A 25 4.03 -4.28 7.72
C ALA A 25 5.24 -3.33 7.82
N ARG A 26 5.73 -2.85 6.68
CA ARG A 26 6.84 -1.89 6.64
C ARG A 26 6.45 -0.56 7.26
N LYS A 27 5.23 -0.09 7.04
CA LYS A 27 4.68 1.13 7.65
C LYS A 27 4.64 1.00 9.16
N ALA A 28 4.13 -0.12 9.68
CA ALA A 28 4.11 -0.38 11.12
C ALA A 28 5.53 -0.40 11.72
N GLU A 29 6.50 -1.00 11.02
CA GLU A 29 7.90 -1.01 11.45
C GLU A 29 8.51 0.40 11.51
N LEU A 30 8.26 1.25 10.52
CA LEU A 30 8.74 2.63 10.49
C LEU A 30 8.05 3.49 11.54
N SER A 31 6.74 3.32 11.76
CA SER A 31 6.01 4.00 12.84
C SER A 31 6.59 3.64 14.21
N ALA A 32 6.84 2.35 14.46
CA ALA A 32 7.43 1.91 15.72
C ALA A 32 8.85 2.47 15.92
N GLN A 33 9.66 2.57 14.86
CA GLN A 33 10.98 3.20 14.92
C GLN A 33 10.90 4.69 15.23
N LEU A 34 9.92 5.39 14.64
CA LEU A 34 9.68 6.81 14.89
C LEU A 34 9.24 7.06 16.33
N GLU A 35 8.32 6.24 16.87
CA GLU A 35 7.85 6.31 18.26
C GLU A 35 8.95 5.98 19.27
N ALA A 36 9.84 5.03 18.94
CA ALA A 36 10.99 4.67 19.76
C ALA A 36 12.16 5.67 19.65
N GLY A 37 12.10 6.60 18.70
CA GLY A 37 13.21 7.48 18.37
C GLY A 37 13.59 8.45 19.50
N GLY A 38 14.89 8.68 19.66
CA GLY A 38 15.48 9.53 20.68
C GLY A 38 15.67 10.98 20.22
N THR A 39 16.82 11.58 20.52
CA THR A 39 17.11 13.00 20.21
C THR A 39 17.77 13.22 18.83
N ASP A 40 17.85 12.19 17.99
CA ASP A 40 18.40 12.30 16.64
C ASP A 40 17.33 12.81 15.68
N TYR A 41 17.25 14.14 15.57
CA TYR A 41 16.27 14.83 14.75
C TYR A 41 16.41 14.54 13.26
N GLU A 42 17.61 14.26 12.75
CA GLU A 42 17.83 13.97 11.32
C GLU A 42 17.33 12.57 10.96
N ALA A 43 17.62 11.58 11.83
CA ALA A 43 17.07 10.24 11.69
C ALA A 43 15.54 10.23 11.81
N LEU A 44 14.98 10.97 12.78
CA LEU A 44 13.53 11.11 12.95
C LEU A 44 12.85 11.76 11.73
N ALA A 45 13.44 12.82 11.18
CA ALA A 45 12.92 13.47 9.98
C ALA A 45 12.93 12.53 8.77
N SER A 46 14.01 11.76 8.60
CA SER A 46 14.13 10.77 7.51
C SER A 46 13.10 9.65 7.64
N LEU A 47 12.87 9.15 8.87
CA LEU A 47 11.83 8.14 9.15
C LEU A 47 10.42 8.68 8.85
N ALA A 48 10.14 9.93 9.24
CA ALA A 48 8.86 10.57 8.97
C ALA A 48 8.60 10.73 7.46
N GLN A 49 9.61 11.17 6.70
CA GLN A 49 9.51 11.28 5.24
C GLN A 49 9.31 9.91 4.57
N ALA A 50 10.02 8.88 5.02
CA ALA A 50 9.85 7.52 4.52
C ALA A 50 8.45 6.98 4.83
N LEU A 51 7.92 7.27 6.02
CA LEU A 51 6.57 6.87 6.42
C LEU A 51 5.49 7.56 5.58
N GLU A 52 5.64 8.85 5.31
CA GLU A 52 4.73 9.62 4.44
C GLU A 52 4.75 9.08 3.00
N ALA A 53 5.94 8.82 2.45
CA ALA A 53 6.06 8.25 1.11
C ALA A 53 5.39 6.88 1.00
N LEU A 54 5.62 6.02 2.01
CA LEU A 54 5.03 4.68 2.07
C LEU A 54 3.51 4.73 2.25
N GLN A 55 2.99 5.68 3.03
CA GLN A 55 1.55 5.91 3.18
C GLN A 55 0.91 6.27 1.83
N ASN A 56 1.49 7.22 1.10
CA ASN A 56 0.98 7.63 -0.21
C ASN A 56 1.00 6.49 -1.24
N GLU A 57 2.06 5.67 -1.20
CA GLU A 57 2.16 4.47 -2.04
C GLU A 57 1.09 3.43 -1.69
N LEU A 58 0.89 3.17 -0.40
CA LEU A 58 -0.12 2.24 0.10
C LEU A 58 -1.53 2.69 -0.32
N ASP A 59 -1.85 3.97 -0.17
CA ASP A 59 -3.16 4.52 -0.55
C ASP A 59 -3.41 4.33 -2.06
N THR A 60 -2.44 4.72 -2.89
CA THR A 60 -2.53 4.55 -4.36
C THR A 60 -2.75 3.09 -4.77
N LYS A 61 -2.04 2.15 -4.14
CA LYS A 61 -2.16 0.72 -4.42
C LYS A 61 -3.47 0.14 -3.91
N SER A 62 -3.94 0.61 -2.75
CA SER A 62 -5.21 0.17 -2.15
C SER A 62 -6.40 0.62 -2.98
N ASP A 63 -6.39 1.87 -3.46
CA ASP A 63 -7.41 2.39 -4.39
C ASP A 63 -7.44 1.56 -5.68
N ARG A 64 -6.27 1.28 -6.25
CA ARG A 64 -6.17 0.44 -7.45
C ARG A 64 -6.65 -0.99 -7.23
N TRP A 65 -6.32 -1.58 -6.08
CA TRP A 65 -6.80 -2.90 -5.71
C TRP A 65 -8.31 -2.92 -5.57
N LEU A 66 -8.91 -1.88 -4.95
CA LEU A 66 -10.35 -1.75 -4.81
C LEU A 66 -11.06 -1.66 -6.16
N GLU A 67 -10.56 -0.84 -7.09
CA GLU A 67 -11.09 -0.79 -8.46
C GLU A 67 -11.09 -2.18 -9.14
N LEU A 68 -9.99 -2.92 -9.00
CA LEU A 68 -9.84 -4.26 -9.58
C LEU A 68 -10.74 -5.28 -8.90
N ALA A 69 -10.93 -5.18 -7.58
CA ALA A 69 -11.84 -6.02 -6.81
C ALA A 69 -13.30 -5.83 -7.27
N GLU A 70 -13.76 -4.59 -7.46
CA GLU A 70 -15.11 -4.30 -7.97
C GLU A 70 -15.34 -4.91 -9.37
N ILE A 71 -14.32 -4.89 -10.23
CA ILE A 71 -14.38 -5.54 -11.55
C ILE A 71 -14.41 -7.07 -11.41
N ALA A 72 -13.64 -7.63 -10.49
CA ALA A 72 -13.55 -9.07 -10.24
C ALA A 72 -14.86 -9.65 -9.70
N GLU A 73 -15.51 -8.95 -8.77
CA GLU A 73 -16.80 -9.32 -8.19
C GLU A 73 -17.98 -9.15 -9.17
N GLY A 74 -17.71 -8.54 -10.33
CA GLY A 74 -18.71 -8.31 -11.36
C GLY A 74 -19.63 -7.17 -10.96
N GLY A 75 -19.08 -5.96 -10.91
CA GLY A 75 -19.75 -4.69 -10.58
C GLY A 75 -21.25 -4.69 -10.86
N GLY A 76 -22.02 -4.31 -9.83
CA GLY A 76 -23.48 -4.34 -9.77
C GLY A 76 -24.19 -3.74 -10.97
#